data_AF-A0AAE2NTB5-F1
#
_entry.id   AF-A0AAE2NTB5-F1
#
_cell.length_a   1.000
_cell.length_b   1.000
_cell.length_c   1.000
_cell.angle_alpha   90.00
_cell.angle_beta   90.00
_cell.angle_gamma   90.00
#
_symmetry.space_group_name_H-M   'P 1'
#
loop_
_entity.id
_entity.type
_entity.pdbx_description
1 polymer ?
#
loop_
_entity_poly.entity_id
_entity_poly.type
_entity_poly.pdbx_seq_one_letter_code
_entity_poly.pdbx_strand_id
1 'polypeptide(L)'
;MEAAVIEVFESVAGFLKESTVLGDINETDVIYTRNRLLDLLGLTDYAEPKHIKKQNRLHYLDEMVKDAVKRSIINDTPAEKDMLESRIMDVITPAPSLINATFSELLSDGPKKATDYFYRLSQNNDYMKTRAIRKNIVYRSPTPFGELEITINLSKPEKDPKDIALVKNSPENRYPKCLLCMENEGYAGTLHHPARSNHRIIRLDLAGEQWGFQYSPYAYYSEHAIFLSSAHKPMNISCCSFRRLLAITEIFPHYFAGSNADLPIVGGSILSHDHYQGGAHEFPMAKADSLYPFRMHHFPDVQAFVVKWPVSVIRLRAKDPDLLTEAAAYVFEKWREYTDETVGVIAKTNEFHNTVTPIARRRGTDFEIDLALRNNRISEDYPDGIFHPHQDVHHIKKENIGLIEVMGLAVLPPRLKDELAEVKKYLLNEPHDIKDIHLPWAENIKADKDVTPENAAAVLQRETANVFLRALTDAGVFKMTAEGIQAFQRFTTLLENGS
;
A
#
# COMPACT_ATOMS: atom_id res chain seq x y z
N MET A 1 -37.71 13.69 24.79
CA MET A 1 -37.09 13.93 23.46
C MET A 1 -36.16 15.13 23.45
N GLU A 2 -36.33 16.16 24.30
CA GLU A 2 -35.55 17.40 24.22
C GLU A 2 -34.04 17.26 24.51
N ALA A 3 -33.59 16.43 25.45
CA ALA A 3 -32.16 16.37 25.81
C ALA A 3 -31.27 15.76 24.70
N ALA A 4 -31.73 14.71 24.01
CA ALA A 4 -30.94 14.04 22.96
C ALA A 4 -30.83 14.89 21.68
N VAL A 5 -31.86 15.68 21.35
CA VAL A 5 -31.86 16.58 20.20
C VAL A 5 -30.91 17.77 20.43
N ILE A 6 -30.74 18.21 21.69
CA ILE A 6 -29.78 19.26 22.05
C ILE A 6 -28.32 18.79 21.86
N GLU A 7 -28.02 17.53 22.16
CA GLU A 7 -26.66 16.97 22.05
C GLU A 7 -26.20 16.81 20.58
N VAL A 8 -27.09 16.45 19.65
CA VAL A 8 -26.73 16.37 18.23
C VAL A 8 -26.48 17.76 17.61
N PHE A 9 -27.21 18.80 18.03
CA PHE A 9 -26.93 20.16 17.59
C PHE A 9 -25.55 20.67 18.06
N GLU A 10 -25.13 20.30 19.27
CA GLU A 10 -23.76 20.54 19.74
C GLU A 10 -22.72 19.89 18.83
N SER A 11 -22.97 18.64 18.43
CA SER A 11 -22.08 17.89 17.54
C SER A 11 -22.01 18.50 16.14
N VAL A 12 -23.14 18.89 15.56
CA VAL A 12 -23.18 19.61 14.27
C VAL A 12 -22.42 20.93 14.35
N ALA A 13 -22.66 21.74 15.38
CA ALA A 13 -21.99 23.03 15.55
C ALA A 13 -20.47 22.87 15.76
N GLY A 14 -20.08 21.90 16.60
CA GLY A 14 -18.67 21.56 16.84
C GLY A 14 -17.95 21.06 15.59
N PHE A 15 -18.59 20.19 14.81
CA PHE A 15 -18.05 19.68 13.55
C PHE A 15 -17.79 20.81 12.53
N LEU A 16 -18.74 21.74 12.37
CA LEU A 16 -18.60 22.89 11.48
C LEU A 16 -17.51 23.86 11.95
N LYS A 17 -17.45 24.12 13.26
CA LYS A 17 -16.41 24.97 13.85
C LYS A 17 -15.01 24.42 13.58
N GLU A 18 -14.80 23.14 13.86
CA GLU A 18 -13.50 22.50 13.60
C GLU A 18 -13.18 22.45 12.10
N SER A 19 -14.19 22.22 11.24
CA SER A 19 -13.99 22.24 9.78
C SER A 19 -13.62 23.62 9.24
N THR A 20 -14.14 24.69 9.84
CA THR A 20 -13.76 26.07 9.51
C THR A 20 -12.34 26.37 9.98
N VAL A 21 -11.98 25.96 11.21
CA VAL A 21 -10.62 26.14 11.77
C VAL A 21 -9.57 25.40 10.95
N LEU A 22 -9.90 24.22 10.42
CA LEU A 22 -9.02 23.43 9.54
C LEU A 22 -8.94 23.99 8.12
N GLY A 23 -9.80 24.95 7.77
CA GLY A 23 -9.88 25.56 6.44
C GLY A 23 -10.55 24.67 5.38
N ASP A 24 -11.30 23.65 5.79
CA ASP A 24 -11.99 22.74 4.88
C ASP A 24 -13.33 23.34 4.38
N ILE A 25 -13.90 24.31 5.10
CA ILE A 25 -15.07 25.12 4.68
C ILE A 25 -14.85 26.61 4.95
N ASN A 26 -15.47 27.48 4.14
CA ASN A 26 -15.49 28.92 4.38
C ASN A 26 -16.57 29.30 5.41
N GLU A 27 -16.39 30.40 6.14
CA GLU A 27 -17.42 30.96 7.04
C GLU A 27 -18.75 31.21 6.32
N THR A 28 -18.72 31.62 5.04
CA THR A 28 -19.93 31.84 4.23
C THR A 28 -20.72 30.55 3.98
N ASP A 29 -20.07 29.39 4.05
CA ASP A 29 -20.68 28.09 3.77
C ASP A 29 -21.23 27.42 5.03
N VAL A 30 -20.98 27.96 6.22
CA VAL A 30 -21.36 27.33 7.50
C VAL A 30 -22.87 27.04 7.57
N ILE A 31 -23.72 27.99 7.18
CA ILE A 31 -25.18 27.81 7.18
C ILE A 31 -25.60 26.76 6.15
N TYR A 32 -25.00 26.79 4.95
CA TYR A 32 -25.29 25.82 3.90
C TYR A 32 -24.92 24.40 4.35
N THR A 33 -23.69 24.21 4.81
CA THR A 33 -23.15 22.92 5.29
C THR A 33 -23.96 22.41 6.48
N ARG A 34 -24.37 23.28 7.41
CA ARG A 34 -25.27 22.94 8.51
C ARG A 34 -26.58 22.33 8.00
N ASN A 35 -27.26 22.99 7.07
CA ASN A 35 -28.54 22.51 6.55
C ASN A 35 -28.39 21.16 5.83
N ARG A 36 -27.27 20.94 5.14
CA ARG A 36 -26.94 19.64 4.53
C ARG A 36 -26.72 18.55 5.58
N LEU A 37 -26.05 18.85 6.70
CA LEU A 37 -25.87 17.91 7.81
C LEU A 37 -27.20 17.57 8.49
N LEU A 38 -28.06 18.56 8.73
CA LEU A 38 -29.38 18.35 9.33
C LEU A 38 -30.24 17.40 8.47
N ASP A 39 -30.26 17.61 7.15
CA ASP A 39 -30.94 16.72 6.20
C ASP A 39 -30.41 15.27 6.27
N LEU A 40 -29.08 15.09 6.25
CA LEU A 40 -28.45 13.76 6.40
C LEU A 40 -28.81 13.06 7.71
N LEU A 41 -29.03 13.83 8.78
CA LEU A 41 -29.38 13.33 10.11
C LEU A 41 -30.90 13.24 10.33
N GLY A 42 -31.72 13.57 9.33
CA GLY A 42 -33.19 13.58 9.46
C GLY A 42 -33.70 14.59 10.50
N LEU A 43 -33.04 15.74 10.62
CA LEU A 43 -33.39 16.83 11.53
C LEU A 43 -34.06 17.96 10.75
N THR A 44 -35.22 18.41 11.21
CA THR A 44 -36.00 19.51 10.60
C THR A 44 -35.93 20.82 11.38
N ASP A 45 -35.28 20.81 12.54
CA ASP A 45 -35.10 21.95 13.43
C ASP A 45 -33.62 22.08 13.82
N TYR A 46 -33.24 23.26 14.31
CA TYR A 46 -31.90 23.55 14.80
C TYR A 46 -31.92 24.66 15.85
N ALA A 47 -31.42 24.35 17.04
CA ALA A 47 -31.14 25.34 18.07
C ALA A 47 -29.63 25.51 18.23
N GLU A 48 -29.12 26.74 18.05
CA GLU A 48 -27.70 27.04 18.21
C GLU A 48 -27.26 26.74 19.66
N PRO A 49 -26.29 25.84 19.87
CA PRO A 49 -25.82 25.47 21.20
C PRO A 49 -25.15 26.65 21.91
N LYS A 50 -25.52 26.90 23.17
CA LYS A 50 -24.89 27.96 24.00
C LYS A 50 -23.43 27.65 24.32
N HIS A 51 -23.11 26.36 24.43
CA HIS A 51 -21.77 25.86 24.76
C HIS A 51 -21.44 24.69 23.85
N ILE A 52 -20.24 24.70 23.28
CA ILE A 52 -19.67 23.61 22.49
C ILE A 52 -18.42 23.13 23.22
N LYS A 53 -18.47 21.90 23.77
CA LYS A 53 -17.32 21.27 24.40
C LYS A 53 -16.23 21.07 23.36
N LYS A 54 -15.03 21.61 23.59
CA LYS A 54 -13.91 21.48 22.65
C LYS A 54 -13.52 20.00 22.48
N GLN A 55 -13.67 19.49 21.26
CA GLN A 55 -13.32 18.12 20.88
C GLN A 55 -12.74 18.11 19.46
N ASN A 56 -12.14 16.99 19.05
CA ASN A 56 -11.69 16.81 17.68
C ASN A 56 -12.91 16.60 16.74
N ARG A 57 -12.82 17.02 15.46
CA ARG A 57 -13.86 16.79 14.45
C ARG A 57 -14.38 15.35 14.39
N LEU A 58 -13.50 14.35 14.46
CA LEU A 58 -13.89 12.94 14.40
C LEU A 58 -14.71 12.51 15.61
N HIS A 59 -14.56 13.16 16.76
CA HIS A 59 -15.43 12.92 17.91
C HIS A 59 -16.86 13.39 17.62
N TYR A 60 -17.04 14.59 17.08
CA TYR A 60 -18.37 15.06 16.70
C TYR A 60 -19.00 14.22 15.58
N LEU A 61 -18.18 13.72 14.65
CA LEU A 61 -18.61 12.73 13.66
C LEU A 61 -19.18 11.48 14.34
N ASP A 62 -18.42 10.88 15.27
CA ASP A 62 -18.84 9.69 16.00
C ASP A 62 -20.16 9.93 16.77
N GLU A 63 -20.32 11.09 17.42
CA GLU A 63 -21.55 11.45 18.14
C GLU A 63 -22.75 11.64 17.20
N MET A 64 -22.57 12.26 16.03
CA MET A 64 -23.63 12.37 15.01
C MET A 64 -24.07 10.99 14.51
N VAL A 65 -23.12 10.07 14.30
CA VAL A 65 -23.43 8.68 13.87
C VAL A 65 -24.14 7.90 14.99
N LYS A 66 -23.70 8.03 16.24
CA LYS A 66 -24.38 7.42 17.40
C LYS A 66 -25.82 7.91 17.54
N ASP A 67 -26.04 9.21 17.37
CA ASP A 67 -27.38 9.78 17.40
C ASP A 67 -28.26 9.27 16.24
N ALA A 68 -27.70 9.17 15.03
CA ALA A 68 -28.40 8.59 13.89
C ALA A 68 -28.85 7.14 14.13
N VAL A 69 -28.02 6.32 14.79
CA VAL A 69 -28.42 4.96 15.24
C VAL A 69 -29.52 5.02 16.30
N LYS A 70 -29.36 5.86 17.32
CA LYS A 70 -30.31 6.01 18.44
C LYS A 70 -31.70 6.45 17.99
N ARG A 71 -31.76 7.32 16.98
CA ARG A 71 -33.02 7.78 16.35
C ARG A 71 -33.47 6.93 15.17
N SER A 72 -32.79 5.81 14.90
CA SER A 72 -33.11 4.87 13.82
C SER A 72 -33.12 5.50 12.42
N ILE A 73 -32.27 6.51 12.20
CA ILE A 73 -31.96 7.07 10.87
C ILE A 73 -31.14 6.06 10.06
N ILE A 74 -30.28 5.30 10.74
CA ILE A 74 -29.54 4.16 10.21
C ILE A 74 -29.62 2.98 11.18
N ASN A 75 -29.36 1.77 10.69
CA ASN A 75 -29.21 0.57 11.50
C ASN A 75 -27.87 0.57 12.24
N ASP A 76 -27.82 -0.11 13.38
CA ASP A 76 -26.60 -0.31 14.17
C ASP A 76 -25.68 -1.37 13.52
N THR A 77 -25.20 -1.11 12.30
CA THR A 77 -24.30 -2.00 11.55
C THR A 77 -23.01 -1.26 11.17
N PRO A 78 -21.85 -1.94 11.10
CA PRO A 78 -20.61 -1.31 10.66
C PRO A 78 -20.74 -0.65 9.28
N ALA A 79 -21.39 -1.32 8.32
CA ALA A 79 -21.54 -0.82 6.97
C ALA A 79 -22.35 0.48 6.88
N GLU A 80 -23.50 0.56 7.54
CA GLU A 80 -24.33 1.78 7.49
C GLU A 80 -23.70 2.94 8.27
N LYS A 81 -22.97 2.65 9.35
CA LYS A 81 -22.16 3.67 10.05
C LYS A 81 -21.08 4.22 9.12
N ASP A 82 -20.30 3.37 8.46
CA ASP A 82 -19.27 3.79 7.51
C ASP A 82 -19.85 4.61 6.34
N MET A 83 -21.03 4.22 5.83
CA MET A 83 -21.74 4.96 4.78
C MET A 83 -22.14 6.36 5.26
N LEU A 84 -22.75 6.49 6.44
CA LEU A 84 -23.13 7.78 7.00
C LEU A 84 -21.90 8.64 7.33
N GLU A 85 -20.86 8.06 7.92
CA GLU A 85 -19.59 8.75 8.19
C GLU A 85 -19.03 9.39 6.92
N SER A 86 -18.95 8.61 5.83
CA SER A 86 -18.44 9.09 4.56
C SER A 86 -19.29 10.24 3.98
N ARG A 87 -20.62 10.19 4.14
CA ARG A 87 -21.54 11.21 3.64
C ARG A 87 -21.46 12.50 4.45
N ILE A 88 -21.31 12.41 5.77
CA ILE A 88 -21.09 13.58 6.64
C ILE A 88 -19.77 14.27 6.26
N MET A 89 -18.70 13.48 6.07
CA MET A 89 -17.40 14.02 5.63
C MET A 89 -17.43 14.58 4.21
N ASP A 90 -18.28 14.05 3.34
CA ASP A 90 -18.43 14.56 1.97
C ASP A 90 -18.96 15.99 1.93
N VAL A 91 -19.80 16.40 2.90
CA VAL A 91 -20.37 17.76 2.94
C VAL A 91 -19.28 18.84 3.06
N ILE A 92 -18.14 18.51 3.67
CA ILE A 92 -16.98 19.40 3.80
C ILE A 92 -15.87 19.09 2.79
N THR A 93 -16.06 18.09 1.93
CA THR A 93 -15.04 17.68 0.95
C THR A 93 -15.27 18.43 -0.36
N PRO A 94 -14.30 19.22 -0.86
CA PRO A 94 -14.43 19.95 -2.12
C PRO A 94 -14.84 19.07 -3.30
N ALA A 95 -15.64 19.59 -4.22
CA ALA A 95 -16.03 18.84 -5.43
C ALA A 95 -14.79 18.45 -6.29
N PRO A 96 -14.87 17.38 -7.09
CA PRO A 96 -13.75 16.93 -7.93
C PRO A 96 -13.14 18.01 -8.83
N SER A 97 -13.95 18.91 -9.40
CA SER A 97 -13.45 20.01 -10.23
C SER A 97 -12.59 21.00 -9.43
N LEU A 98 -13.04 21.38 -8.23
CA LEU A 98 -12.34 22.34 -7.38
C LEU A 98 -11.03 21.75 -6.85
N ILE A 99 -11.04 20.52 -6.35
CA ILE A 99 -9.82 19.90 -5.82
C ILE A 99 -8.75 19.72 -6.91
N ASN A 100 -9.15 19.36 -8.14
CA ASN A 100 -8.21 19.23 -9.26
C ASN A 100 -7.66 20.58 -9.71
N ALA A 101 -8.49 21.63 -9.74
CA ALA A 101 -8.04 22.99 -10.05
C ALA A 101 -7.01 23.49 -9.01
N THR A 102 -7.32 23.38 -7.72
CA THR A 102 -6.40 23.76 -6.63
C THR A 102 -5.12 22.92 -6.66
N PHE A 103 -5.22 21.61 -6.91
CA PHE A 103 -4.04 20.77 -7.02
C PHE A 103 -3.14 21.19 -8.18
N SER A 104 -3.71 21.49 -9.35
CA SER A 104 -2.95 21.94 -10.53
C SER A 104 -2.26 23.29 -10.31
N GLU A 105 -2.93 24.22 -9.63
CA GLU A 105 -2.34 25.50 -9.22
C GLU A 105 -1.14 25.27 -8.29
N LEU A 106 -1.34 24.49 -7.21
CA LEU A 106 -0.27 24.17 -6.25
C LEU A 106 0.87 23.36 -6.87
N LEU A 107 0.59 22.52 -7.87
CA LEU A 107 1.59 21.73 -8.57
C LEU A 107 2.52 22.62 -9.40
N SER A 108 1.96 23.62 -10.08
CA SER A 108 2.72 24.65 -10.81
C SER A 108 3.64 25.45 -9.88
N ASP A 109 3.20 25.59 -8.64
CA ASP A 109 3.89 26.27 -7.55
C ASP A 109 4.98 25.41 -6.86
N GLY A 110 4.92 24.09 -7.05
CA GLY A 110 5.85 23.09 -6.52
C GLY A 110 5.17 21.74 -6.20
N PRO A 111 5.70 20.60 -6.71
CA PRO A 111 5.08 19.28 -6.50
C PRO A 111 4.75 18.92 -5.05
N LYS A 112 5.63 19.29 -4.11
CA LYS A 112 5.41 19.02 -2.68
C LYS A 112 4.22 19.80 -2.12
N LYS A 113 3.97 21.03 -2.55
CA LYS A 113 2.81 21.82 -2.10
C LYS A 113 1.50 21.13 -2.49
N ALA A 114 1.43 20.61 -3.72
CA ALA A 114 0.26 19.89 -4.21
C ALA A 114 0.02 18.60 -3.43
N THR A 115 1.06 17.79 -3.21
CA THR A 115 0.93 16.54 -2.44
C THR A 115 0.64 16.81 -0.97
N ASP A 116 1.27 17.81 -0.33
CA ASP A 116 1.00 18.19 1.06
C ASP A 116 -0.47 18.62 1.25
N TYR A 117 -1.01 19.41 0.30
CA TYR A 117 -2.41 19.80 0.28
C TYR A 117 -3.33 18.59 0.19
N PHE A 118 -3.10 17.71 -0.81
CA PHE A 118 -3.97 16.57 -1.04
C PHE A 118 -3.88 15.54 0.09
N TYR A 119 -2.70 15.34 0.66
CA TYR A 119 -2.48 14.45 1.80
C TYR A 119 -3.22 14.96 3.04
N ARG A 120 -3.07 16.25 3.37
CA ARG A 120 -3.80 16.88 4.47
C ARG A 120 -5.30 16.78 4.27
N LEU A 121 -5.82 17.06 3.08
CA LEU A 121 -7.24 16.94 2.77
C LEU A 121 -7.74 15.50 2.98
N SER A 122 -6.99 14.51 2.49
CA SER A 122 -7.33 13.08 2.60
C SER A 122 -7.28 12.57 4.05
N GLN A 123 -6.45 13.17 4.91
CA GLN A 123 -6.46 12.91 6.36
C GLN A 123 -7.63 13.62 7.05
N ASN A 124 -7.87 14.88 6.69
CA ASN A 124 -8.88 15.73 7.29
C ASN A 124 -10.28 15.17 7.07
N ASN A 125 -10.61 14.79 5.84
CA ASN A 125 -11.93 14.26 5.52
C ASN A 125 -12.13 12.79 5.93
N ASP A 126 -11.18 12.19 6.67
CA ASP A 126 -11.21 10.80 7.15
C ASP A 126 -11.34 9.74 6.03
N TYR A 127 -11.00 10.07 4.79
CA TYR A 127 -10.81 9.07 3.74
C TYR A 127 -9.60 8.19 4.09
N MET A 128 -8.49 8.82 4.47
CA MET A 128 -7.40 8.12 5.16
C MET A 128 -7.78 7.90 6.62
N LYS A 129 -7.93 6.64 7.01
CA LYS A 129 -8.38 6.26 8.35
C LYS A 129 -7.23 6.38 9.36
N THR A 130 -6.81 7.62 9.63
CA THR A 130 -5.65 7.94 10.49
C THR A 130 -5.74 7.33 11.88
N ARG A 131 -6.95 7.25 12.46
CA ARG A 131 -7.23 6.58 13.74
C ARG A 131 -6.89 5.08 13.70
N ALA A 132 -7.15 4.42 12.58
CA ALA A 132 -6.87 3.00 12.38
C ALA A 132 -5.39 2.77 12.05
N ILE A 133 -4.80 3.61 11.19
CA ILE A 133 -3.38 3.54 10.81
C ILE A 133 -2.46 3.68 12.04
N ARG A 134 -2.80 4.57 12.99
CA ARG A 134 -2.03 4.74 14.24
C ARG A 134 -1.96 3.50 15.14
N LYS A 135 -2.83 2.51 14.91
CA LYS A 135 -2.82 1.25 15.67
C LYS A 135 -1.76 0.28 15.18
N ASN A 136 -1.22 0.46 13.97
CA ASN A 136 -0.23 -0.43 13.39
C ASN A 136 1.01 -0.53 14.30
N ILE A 137 1.55 -1.74 14.42
CA ILE A 137 2.82 -1.97 15.12
C ILE A 137 3.92 -1.86 14.07
N VAL A 138 4.86 -0.93 14.26
CA VAL A 138 5.96 -0.68 13.32
C VAL A 138 7.29 -0.73 14.06
N TYR A 139 8.26 -1.46 13.50
CA TYR A 139 9.64 -1.49 14.01
C TYR A 139 10.62 -1.79 12.88
N ARG A 140 11.91 -1.60 13.16
CA ARG A 140 13.01 -1.91 12.23
C ARG A 140 13.88 -3.00 12.82
N SER A 141 14.50 -3.81 11.97
CA SER A 141 15.44 -4.83 12.40
C SER A 141 16.66 -4.87 11.47
N PRO A 142 17.89 -4.85 12.00
CA PRO A 142 19.10 -4.93 11.20
C PRO A 142 19.26 -6.31 10.57
N THR A 143 19.75 -6.34 9.33
CA THR A 143 20.10 -7.56 8.58
C THR A 143 21.41 -7.35 7.81
N PRO A 144 22.03 -8.41 7.26
CA PRO A 144 23.19 -8.28 6.37
C PRO A 144 22.94 -7.43 5.11
N PHE A 145 21.68 -7.13 4.77
CA PHE A 145 21.28 -6.34 3.61
C PHE A 145 20.83 -4.91 3.99
N GLY A 146 20.89 -4.53 5.27
CA GLY A 146 20.38 -3.26 5.79
C GLY A 146 19.24 -3.46 6.80
N GLU A 147 18.63 -2.37 7.26
CA GLU A 147 17.50 -2.44 8.19
C GLU A 147 16.21 -2.76 7.44
N LEU A 148 15.63 -3.93 7.67
CA LEU A 148 14.28 -4.23 7.20
C LEU A 148 13.26 -3.50 8.07
N GLU A 149 12.17 -3.08 7.45
CA GLU A 149 11.04 -2.47 8.14
C GLU A 149 9.94 -3.51 8.31
N ILE A 150 9.31 -3.57 9.47
CA ILE A 150 8.23 -4.51 9.77
C ILE A 150 7.00 -3.73 10.21
N THR A 151 5.84 -4.03 9.63
CA THR A 151 4.54 -3.52 10.08
C THR A 151 3.54 -4.65 10.27
N ILE A 152 2.91 -4.74 11.45
CA ILE A 152 1.69 -5.53 11.65
C ILE A 152 0.52 -4.59 11.35
N ASN A 153 -0.15 -4.79 10.22
CA ASN A 153 -1.23 -3.92 9.77
C ASN A 153 -2.52 -4.21 10.55
N LEU A 154 -2.84 -3.35 11.50
CA LEU A 154 -4.04 -3.41 12.35
C LEU A 154 -5.12 -2.42 11.89
N SER A 155 -4.85 -1.69 10.80
CA SER A 155 -5.72 -0.60 10.35
C SER A 155 -6.89 -1.08 9.49
N LYS A 156 -6.73 -2.22 8.79
CA LYS A 156 -7.78 -2.77 7.94
C LYS A 156 -8.80 -3.52 8.81
N PRO A 157 -10.09 -3.18 8.77
CA PRO A 157 -11.10 -3.87 9.56
C PRO A 157 -11.27 -5.33 9.07
N GLU A 158 -11.37 -6.25 10.02
CA GLU A 158 -11.81 -7.62 9.77
C GLU A 158 -13.33 -7.64 9.61
N LYS A 159 -13.84 -8.50 8.71
CA LYS A 159 -15.29 -8.64 8.51
C LYS A 159 -15.84 -9.67 9.51
N ASP A 160 -16.86 -9.29 10.27
CA ASP A 160 -17.56 -10.21 11.18
C ASP A 160 -18.29 -11.30 10.35
N PRO A 161 -18.30 -12.58 10.79
CA PRO A 161 -19.12 -13.63 10.18
C PRO A 161 -20.58 -13.22 9.92
N LYS A 162 -21.18 -12.40 10.79
CA LYS A 162 -22.55 -11.88 10.62
C LYS A 162 -22.64 -10.94 9.42
N ASP A 163 -21.66 -10.05 9.24
CA ASP A 163 -21.61 -9.14 8.09
C ASP A 163 -21.42 -9.92 6.79
N ILE A 164 -20.60 -10.97 6.81
CA ILE A 164 -20.41 -11.88 5.66
C ILE A 164 -21.74 -12.55 5.27
N ALA A 165 -22.54 -12.99 6.25
CA ALA A 165 -23.85 -13.59 6.01
C ALA A 165 -24.85 -12.59 5.42
N LEU A 166 -24.88 -11.35 5.92
CA LEU A 166 -25.73 -10.27 5.40
C LEU A 166 -25.39 -9.92 3.95
N VAL A 167 -24.10 -9.83 3.63
CA VAL A 167 -23.59 -9.62 2.26
C VAL A 167 -24.07 -10.74 1.33
N LYS A 168 -23.91 -12.01 1.74
CA LYS A 168 -24.29 -13.17 0.92
C LYS A 168 -25.78 -13.20 0.55
N ASN A 169 -26.64 -12.63 1.39
CA ASN A 169 -28.09 -12.60 1.18
C ASN A 169 -28.58 -11.32 0.46
N SER A 170 -27.69 -10.37 0.18
CA SER A 170 -28.03 -9.10 -0.46
C SER A 170 -27.82 -9.16 -1.97
N PRO A 171 -28.63 -8.45 -2.79
CA PRO A 171 -28.46 -8.43 -4.24
C PRO A 171 -27.03 -8.04 -4.65
N GLU A 172 -26.45 -8.76 -5.61
CA GLU A 172 -25.15 -8.38 -6.15
C GLU A 172 -25.19 -6.99 -6.77
N ASN A 173 -24.20 -6.18 -6.42
CA ASN A 173 -23.98 -4.88 -7.03
C ASN A 173 -22.74 -4.96 -7.93
N ARG A 174 -22.86 -4.44 -9.16
CA ARG A 174 -21.79 -4.46 -10.18
C ARG A 174 -21.14 -3.10 -10.40
N TYR A 175 -21.54 -2.08 -9.65
CA TYR A 175 -21.01 -0.71 -9.75
C TYR A 175 -20.59 -0.16 -8.38
N PRO A 176 -19.39 0.44 -8.26
CA PRO A 176 -18.28 0.43 -9.24
C PRO A 176 -17.76 -0.98 -9.54
N LYS A 177 -17.13 -1.17 -10.70
CA LYS A 177 -16.66 -2.51 -11.13
C LYS A 177 -15.58 -3.10 -10.22
N CYS A 178 -14.75 -2.24 -9.62
CA CYS A 178 -13.74 -2.62 -8.62
C CYS A 178 -13.39 -1.43 -7.73
N LEU A 179 -12.50 -1.65 -6.76
CA LEU A 179 -12.07 -0.65 -5.78
C LEU A 179 -11.18 0.48 -6.35
N LEU A 180 -10.69 0.33 -7.57
CA LEU A 180 -9.78 1.27 -8.23
C LEU A 180 -10.43 2.02 -9.41
N CYS A 181 -11.69 1.73 -9.71
CA CYS A 181 -12.47 2.46 -10.72
C CYS A 181 -12.63 3.93 -10.33
N MET A 182 -12.51 4.85 -11.29
CA MET A 182 -12.74 6.29 -11.07
C MET A 182 -14.15 6.55 -10.52
N GLU A 183 -15.10 5.70 -10.86
CA GLU A 183 -16.49 5.68 -10.40
C GLU A 183 -16.66 5.51 -8.88
N ASN A 184 -15.59 5.18 -8.15
CA ASN A 184 -15.60 5.20 -6.69
C ASN A 184 -15.68 6.62 -6.12
N GLU A 185 -15.23 7.65 -6.84
CA GLU A 185 -15.26 9.04 -6.38
C GLU A 185 -16.70 9.49 -6.10
N GLY A 186 -17.04 9.76 -4.84
CA GLY A 186 -18.39 10.14 -4.44
C GLY A 186 -19.37 8.97 -4.24
N TYR A 187 -18.91 7.72 -4.32
CA TYR A 187 -19.81 6.57 -4.23
C TYR A 187 -20.32 6.31 -2.81
N ALA A 188 -21.64 6.25 -2.62
CA ALA A 188 -22.27 6.12 -1.30
C ALA A 188 -21.90 4.84 -0.54
N GLY A 189 -21.50 3.78 -1.26
CA GLY A 189 -21.26 2.46 -0.69
C GLY A 189 -22.51 1.58 -0.66
N THR A 190 -22.29 0.29 -0.47
CA THR A 190 -23.28 -0.76 -0.25
C THR A 190 -22.69 -1.80 0.70
N LEU A 191 -23.47 -2.81 1.09
CA LEU A 191 -22.93 -3.95 1.83
C LEU A 191 -21.80 -4.68 1.08
N HIS A 192 -21.83 -4.66 -0.26
CA HIS A 192 -20.85 -5.32 -1.12
C HIS A 192 -19.63 -4.46 -1.45
N HIS A 193 -19.76 -3.13 -1.38
CA HIS A 193 -18.77 -2.19 -1.90
C HIS A 193 -18.58 -1.01 -0.94
N PRO A 194 -17.34 -0.68 -0.52
CA PRO A 194 -17.11 0.29 0.54
C PRO A 194 -17.62 1.68 0.19
N ALA A 195 -17.99 2.43 1.22
CA ALA A 195 -18.35 3.83 1.08
C ALA A 195 -17.14 4.70 0.70
N ARG A 196 -17.37 5.61 -0.24
CA ARG A 196 -16.39 6.48 -0.88
C ARG A 196 -16.97 7.87 -1.17
N SER A 197 -18.02 8.29 -0.45
CA SER A 197 -18.67 9.60 -0.65
C SER A 197 -17.66 10.75 -0.55
N ASN A 198 -16.84 10.76 0.50
CA ASN A 198 -15.76 11.71 0.74
C ASN A 198 -14.47 11.43 -0.04
N HIS A 199 -14.44 10.42 -0.91
CA HIS A 199 -13.25 10.08 -1.68
C HIS A 199 -13.07 11.06 -2.86
N ARG A 200 -11.83 11.47 -3.12
CA ARG A 200 -11.44 12.30 -4.26
C ARG A 200 -10.20 11.73 -4.94
N ILE A 201 -10.13 11.89 -6.26
CA ILE A 201 -9.06 11.41 -7.11
C ILE A 201 -8.50 12.59 -7.91
N ILE A 202 -7.19 12.80 -7.85
CA ILE A 202 -6.51 13.78 -8.71
C ILE A 202 -6.34 13.19 -10.11
N ARG A 203 -6.68 13.94 -11.15
CA ARG A 203 -6.53 13.55 -12.55
C ARG A 203 -5.11 13.90 -13.01
N LEU A 204 -4.44 12.93 -13.63
CA LEU A 204 -3.08 13.06 -14.14
C LEU A 204 -3.04 12.63 -15.61
N ASP A 205 -2.19 13.28 -16.38
CA ASP A 205 -1.76 12.78 -17.68
C ASP A 205 -0.44 12.03 -17.49
N LEU A 206 -0.44 10.72 -17.74
CA LEU A 206 0.75 9.89 -17.69
C LEU A 206 1.02 9.33 -19.08
N ALA A 207 1.97 9.94 -19.79
CA ALA A 207 2.35 9.58 -21.15
C ALA A 207 1.18 9.62 -22.15
N GLY A 208 0.34 10.66 -22.08
CA GLY A 208 -0.82 10.86 -22.96
C GLY A 208 -2.06 10.05 -22.59
N GLU A 209 -2.04 9.34 -21.46
CA GLU A 209 -3.19 8.61 -20.92
C GLU A 209 -3.72 9.27 -19.65
N GLN A 210 -5.04 9.19 -19.45
CA GLN A 210 -5.70 9.71 -18.26
C GLN A 210 -5.60 8.71 -17.09
N TRP A 211 -5.01 9.16 -15.99
CA TRP A 211 -4.83 8.39 -14.76
C TRP A 211 -5.39 9.15 -13.55
N GLY A 212 -5.70 8.41 -12.50
CA GLY A 212 -6.09 8.91 -11.20
C GLY A 212 -4.95 8.80 -10.20
N PHE A 213 -4.90 9.71 -9.22
CA PHE A 213 -4.04 9.64 -8.04
C PHE A 213 -4.88 9.76 -6.77
N GLN A 214 -4.71 8.80 -5.86
CA GLN A 214 -5.29 8.79 -4.52
C GLN A 214 -4.28 8.27 -3.49
N TYR A 215 -4.53 8.55 -2.21
CA TYR A 215 -3.84 7.86 -1.13
C TYR A 215 -4.53 6.54 -0.75
N SER A 216 -3.78 5.60 -0.18
CA SER A 216 -4.36 4.41 0.43
C SER A 216 -5.12 4.78 1.71
N PRO A 217 -6.37 4.33 1.88
CA PRO A 217 -7.13 4.60 3.10
C PRO A 217 -6.54 3.91 4.34
N TYR A 218 -5.77 2.83 4.13
CA TYR A 218 -5.13 1.98 5.15
C TYR A 218 -3.63 1.86 4.85
N ALA A 219 -2.93 3.01 4.92
CA ALA A 219 -1.54 3.14 4.51
C ALA A 219 -0.56 2.30 5.36
N TYR A 220 0.49 1.78 4.71
CA TYR A 220 1.58 1.05 5.36
C TYR A 220 2.77 1.94 5.74
N TYR A 221 2.91 3.07 5.05
CA TYR A 221 3.97 4.07 5.23
C TYR A 221 3.41 5.45 4.92
N SER A 222 4.18 6.49 5.23
CA SER A 222 3.78 7.88 5.00
C SER A 222 3.49 8.15 3.52
N GLU A 223 2.38 8.84 3.24
CA GLU A 223 1.98 9.22 1.88
C GLU A 223 1.87 8.04 0.89
N HIS A 224 1.50 6.83 1.36
CA HIS A 224 1.24 5.66 0.50
C HIS A 224 0.18 6.00 -0.56
N ALA A 225 0.66 6.21 -1.79
CA ALA A 225 -0.09 6.62 -2.96
C ALA A 225 -0.45 5.44 -3.87
N ILE A 226 -1.55 5.60 -4.60
CA ILE A 226 -2.02 4.70 -5.64
C ILE A 226 -2.31 5.54 -6.87
N PHE A 227 -1.65 5.20 -7.98
CA PHE A 227 -1.91 5.78 -9.29
C PHE A 227 -2.68 4.75 -10.11
N LEU A 228 -3.86 5.07 -10.62
CA LEU A 228 -4.77 4.09 -11.20
C LEU A 228 -5.20 4.50 -12.60
N SER A 229 -5.27 3.54 -13.52
CA SER A 229 -5.73 3.80 -14.89
C SER A 229 -7.19 4.25 -14.85
N SER A 230 -7.56 5.27 -15.63
CA SER A 230 -8.99 5.64 -15.74
C SER A 230 -9.81 4.54 -16.42
N ALA A 231 -9.18 3.74 -17.26
CA ALA A 231 -9.78 2.55 -17.87
C ALA A 231 -9.63 1.33 -16.96
N HIS A 232 -10.72 0.58 -16.78
CA HIS A 232 -10.70 -0.73 -16.12
C HIS A 232 -10.09 -1.77 -17.06
N LYS A 233 -8.77 -1.91 -17.03
CA LYS A 233 -7.99 -2.88 -17.81
C LYS A 233 -7.08 -3.66 -16.87
N PRO A 234 -6.83 -4.96 -17.10
CA PRO A 234 -5.87 -5.71 -16.30
C PRO A 234 -4.48 -5.08 -16.31
N MET A 235 -3.74 -5.26 -15.23
CA MET A 235 -2.37 -4.80 -15.10
C MET A 235 -1.46 -5.52 -16.11
N ASN A 236 -0.47 -4.82 -16.64
CA ASN A 236 0.49 -5.35 -17.61
C ASN A 236 1.85 -4.65 -17.44
N ILE A 237 2.94 -5.42 -17.47
CA ILE A 237 4.30 -4.86 -17.52
C ILE A 237 4.78 -4.76 -18.96
N SER A 238 5.09 -3.53 -19.38
CA SER A 238 5.56 -3.20 -20.73
C SER A 238 6.48 -1.99 -20.69
N CYS A 239 7.09 -1.66 -21.84
CA CYS A 239 7.82 -0.41 -22.04
C CYS A 239 6.97 0.83 -21.65
N CYS A 240 5.66 0.83 -21.98
CA CYS A 240 4.75 1.89 -21.55
C CYS A 240 4.62 1.99 -20.03
N SER A 241 4.68 0.86 -19.32
CA SER A 241 4.63 0.84 -17.86
C SER A 241 5.86 1.55 -17.27
N PHE A 242 7.06 1.32 -17.81
CA PHE A 242 8.28 2.03 -17.36
C PHE A 242 8.22 3.53 -17.64
N ARG A 243 7.75 3.93 -18.83
CA ARG A 243 7.55 5.35 -19.16
C ARG A 243 6.59 6.03 -18.18
N ARG A 244 5.46 5.39 -17.84
CA ARG A 244 4.49 5.95 -16.89
C ARG A 244 5.06 6.06 -15.47
N LEU A 245 5.82 5.06 -15.01
CA LEU A 245 6.48 5.12 -13.70
C LEU A 245 7.48 6.27 -13.63
N LEU A 246 8.29 6.47 -14.68
CA LEU A 246 9.21 7.60 -14.76
C LEU A 246 8.48 8.95 -14.83
N ALA A 247 7.40 9.04 -15.61
CA ALA A 247 6.55 10.24 -15.67
C ALA A 247 5.96 10.62 -14.29
N ILE A 248 5.55 9.64 -13.48
CA ILE A 248 5.11 9.91 -12.09
C ILE A 248 6.23 10.54 -11.28
N THR A 249 7.47 10.02 -11.39
CA THR A 249 8.63 10.56 -10.66
C THR A 249 9.14 11.88 -11.23
N GLU A 250 8.75 12.23 -12.45
CA GLU A 250 8.98 13.55 -13.03
C GLU A 250 8.01 14.58 -12.44
N ILE A 251 6.72 14.23 -12.38
CA ILE A 251 5.68 15.08 -11.76
C ILE A 251 5.92 15.22 -10.25
N PHE A 252 6.29 14.13 -9.57
CA PHE A 252 6.53 14.07 -8.12
C PHE A 252 7.95 13.57 -7.81
N PRO A 253 8.99 14.43 -7.91
CA PRO A 253 10.39 14.03 -7.71
C PRO A 253 10.72 13.47 -6.32
N HIS A 254 9.92 13.81 -5.30
CA HIS A 254 10.08 13.32 -3.92
C HIS A 254 9.41 11.96 -3.69
N TYR A 255 8.68 11.43 -4.68
CA TYR A 255 8.03 10.13 -4.59
C TYR A 255 8.82 9.06 -5.36
N PHE A 256 8.70 7.82 -4.91
CA PHE A 256 8.91 6.67 -5.79
C PHE A 256 7.57 6.26 -6.43
N ALA A 257 7.64 5.49 -7.51
CA ALA A 257 6.50 4.83 -8.13
C ALA A 257 6.90 3.42 -8.56
N GLY A 258 6.06 2.42 -8.35
CA GLY A 258 6.33 1.06 -8.79
C GLY A 258 5.07 0.28 -9.12
N SER A 259 5.26 -0.82 -9.84
CA SER A 259 4.19 -1.77 -10.16
C SER A 259 4.44 -3.11 -9.48
N ASN A 260 3.37 -3.80 -9.08
CA ASN A 260 3.48 -5.24 -8.86
C ASN A 260 3.77 -5.94 -10.20
N ALA A 261 4.33 -7.16 -10.13
CA ALA A 261 4.43 -8.04 -11.30
C ALA A 261 3.03 -8.43 -11.82
N ASP A 262 2.90 -8.57 -13.13
CA ASP A 262 1.66 -8.87 -13.85
C ASP A 262 1.30 -10.36 -13.91
N LEU A 263 2.19 -11.23 -13.43
CA LEU A 263 1.96 -12.66 -13.35
C LEU A 263 1.41 -13.08 -11.97
N PRO A 264 0.56 -14.13 -11.91
CA PRO A 264 0.09 -14.67 -10.63
C PRO A 264 1.27 -15.17 -9.78
N ILE A 265 1.05 -15.40 -8.48
CA ILE A 265 2.05 -15.89 -7.48
C ILE A 265 3.15 -14.86 -7.13
N VAL A 266 3.60 -14.04 -8.08
CA VAL A 266 4.73 -13.11 -7.91
C VAL A 266 4.34 -11.65 -7.66
N GLY A 267 3.05 -11.34 -7.44
CA GLY A 267 2.64 -10.00 -7.01
C GLY A 267 1.14 -9.76 -6.93
N GLY A 268 0.78 -8.56 -6.46
CA GLY A 268 -0.51 -7.86 -6.57
C GLY A 268 -1.78 -8.57 -6.11
N SER A 269 -2.47 -8.05 -5.09
CA SER A 269 -3.82 -8.51 -4.71
C SER A 269 -4.93 -8.08 -5.68
N ILE A 270 -4.67 -7.11 -6.57
CA ILE A 270 -5.62 -6.59 -7.56
C ILE A 270 -4.94 -6.57 -8.93
N LEU A 271 -5.11 -7.65 -9.71
CA LEU A 271 -4.57 -7.72 -11.08
C LEU A 271 -5.58 -7.28 -12.15
N SER A 272 -6.85 -7.12 -11.76
CA SER A 272 -7.96 -6.79 -12.67
C SER A 272 -8.00 -5.34 -13.13
N HIS A 273 -7.28 -4.44 -12.44
CA HIS A 273 -7.23 -3.02 -12.77
C HIS A 273 -5.79 -2.50 -12.67
N ASP A 274 -5.28 -1.95 -13.77
CA ASP A 274 -3.93 -1.42 -13.93
C ASP A 274 -3.68 -0.23 -12.99
N HIS A 275 -2.69 -0.37 -12.13
CA HIS A 275 -2.35 0.62 -11.12
C HIS A 275 -0.88 0.51 -10.68
N TYR A 276 -0.35 1.62 -10.19
CA TYR A 276 0.97 1.73 -9.58
C TYR A 276 0.82 2.15 -8.11
N GLN A 277 1.80 1.80 -7.30
CA GLN A 277 1.90 2.27 -5.92
C GLN A 277 3.11 3.19 -5.79
N GLY A 278 3.04 4.18 -4.91
CA GLY A 278 4.12 5.14 -4.72
C GLY A 278 4.00 5.90 -3.43
N GLY A 279 4.72 7.02 -3.31
CA GLY A 279 4.62 7.92 -2.18
C GLY A 279 5.98 8.42 -1.70
N ALA A 280 5.96 9.28 -0.68
CA ALA A 280 7.17 9.82 -0.05
C ALA A 280 7.72 8.84 1.01
N HIS A 281 8.43 7.80 0.55
CA HIS A 281 9.16 6.90 1.44
C HIS A 281 10.41 6.33 0.78
N GLU A 282 11.52 6.28 1.53
CA GLU A 282 12.78 5.70 1.05
C GLU A 282 13.00 4.33 1.70
N PHE A 283 12.57 3.29 0.99
CA PHE A 283 12.64 1.90 1.43
C PHE A 283 14.07 1.36 1.57
N PRO A 284 14.28 0.29 2.38
CA PRO A 284 15.59 -0.34 2.56
C PRO A 284 16.33 -0.68 1.25
N MET A 285 15.65 -1.29 0.26
CA MET A 285 16.26 -1.63 -1.03
C MET A 285 16.76 -0.41 -1.81
N ALA A 286 16.12 0.75 -1.65
CA ALA A 286 16.55 2.00 -2.30
C ALA A 286 17.95 2.44 -1.83
N LYS A 287 18.26 2.14 -0.56
CA LYS A 287 19.51 2.49 0.11
C LYS A 287 20.59 1.42 -0.06
N ALA A 288 20.22 0.24 -0.53
CA ALA A 288 21.13 -0.89 -0.67
C ALA A 288 22.28 -0.59 -1.64
N ASP A 289 23.47 -1.09 -1.28
CA ASP A 289 24.69 -0.91 -2.05
C ASP A 289 24.65 -1.66 -3.38
N SER A 290 25.55 -1.27 -4.29
CA SER A 290 25.85 -2.06 -5.47
C SER A 290 26.61 -3.33 -5.09
N LEU A 291 26.20 -4.47 -5.63
CA LEU A 291 26.97 -5.71 -5.58
C LEU A 291 28.11 -5.67 -6.60
N TYR A 292 27.81 -5.34 -7.86
CA TYR A 292 28.78 -5.01 -8.90
C TYR A 292 28.12 -4.20 -10.03
N PRO A 293 28.88 -3.33 -10.72
CA PRO A 293 28.43 -2.67 -11.94
C PRO A 293 28.61 -3.56 -13.17
N PHE A 294 27.87 -3.27 -14.24
CA PHE A 294 28.05 -3.86 -15.57
C PHE A 294 27.73 -2.82 -16.66
N ARG A 295 28.10 -3.07 -17.92
CA ARG A 295 27.91 -2.10 -19.01
C ARG A 295 26.94 -2.63 -20.06
N MET A 296 25.87 -1.89 -20.35
CA MET A 296 25.02 -2.19 -21.51
C MET A 296 25.55 -1.42 -22.73
N HIS A 297 26.26 -2.09 -23.64
CA HIS A 297 26.94 -1.42 -24.75
C HIS A 297 25.99 -0.66 -25.69
N HIS A 298 24.73 -1.10 -25.79
CA HIS A 298 23.67 -0.43 -26.55
C HIS A 298 23.15 0.85 -25.88
N PHE A 299 23.45 1.04 -24.59
CA PHE A 299 22.99 2.17 -23.77
C PHE A 299 24.18 2.77 -23.00
N PRO A 300 25.17 3.37 -23.69
CA PRO A 300 26.43 3.80 -23.07
C PRO A 300 26.26 4.89 -21.99
N ASP A 301 25.18 5.69 -22.07
CA ASP A 301 24.86 6.74 -21.11
C ASP A 301 24.00 6.26 -19.92
N VAL A 302 23.66 4.96 -19.87
CA VAL A 302 22.91 4.35 -18.77
C VAL A 302 23.89 3.64 -17.83
N GLN A 303 23.88 4.03 -16.56
CA GLN A 303 24.59 3.31 -15.51
C GLN A 303 23.77 2.08 -15.10
N ALA A 304 24.40 0.91 -15.08
CA ALA A 304 23.74 -0.33 -14.71
C ALA A 304 24.52 -1.08 -13.61
N PHE A 305 23.81 -1.61 -12.63
CA PHE A 305 24.42 -2.38 -11.57
C PHE A 305 23.44 -3.37 -10.94
N VAL A 306 23.99 -4.45 -10.41
CA VAL A 306 23.26 -5.39 -9.57
C VAL A 306 23.23 -4.84 -8.15
N VAL A 307 22.05 -4.84 -7.52
CA VAL A 307 21.87 -4.39 -6.13
C VAL A 307 22.22 -5.53 -5.18
N LYS A 308 22.95 -5.24 -4.10
CA LYS A 308 23.21 -6.19 -3.02
C LYS A 308 21.95 -6.36 -2.16
N TRP A 309 21.05 -7.21 -2.62
CA TRP A 309 19.72 -7.41 -2.02
C TRP A 309 19.30 -8.90 -2.09
N PRO A 310 18.43 -9.40 -1.18
CA PRO A 310 18.00 -10.81 -1.20
C PRO A 310 17.22 -11.18 -2.46
N VAL A 311 16.44 -10.23 -3.00
CA VAL A 311 15.79 -10.36 -4.30
C VAL A 311 16.75 -9.88 -5.38
N SER A 312 16.78 -10.57 -6.52
CA SER A 312 17.65 -10.23 -7.65
C SER A 312 17.16 -8.95 -8.34
N VAL A 313 17.92 -7.87 -8.23
CA VAL A 313 17.52 -6.53 -8.75
C VAL A 313 18.63 -5.97 -9.63
N ILE A 314 18.23 -5.49 -10.81
CA ILE A 314 19.05 -4.63 -11.66
C ILE A 314 18.59 -3.19 -11.46
N ARG A 315 19.51 -2.31 -11.10
CA ARG A 315 19.27 -0.86 -11.01
C ARG A 315 19.89 -0.17 -12.22
N LEU A 316 19.09 0.65 -12.88
CA LEU A 316 19.50 1.49 -14.00
C LEU A 316 19.36 2.97 -13.61
N ARG A 317 20.31 3.82 -14.05
CA ARG A 317 20.25 5.27 -13.87
C ARG A 317 20.63 6.00 -15.15
N ALA A 318 19.89 7.05 -15.47
CA ALA A 318 20.22 7.98 -16.55
C ALA A 318 19.57 9.35 -16.32
N LYS A 319 20.07 10.38 -17.01
CA LYS A 319 19.45 11.71 -17.00
C LYS A 319 18.21 11.79 -17.87
N ASP A 320 18.23 11.05 -18.99
CA ASP A 320 17.15 11.02 -19.97
C ASP A 320 16.15 9.89 -19.61
N PRO A 321 14.89 10.21 -19.29
CA PRO A 321 13.89 9.22 -18.94
C PRO A 321 13.44 8.34 -20.14
N ASP A 322 13.52 8.83 -21.38
CA ASP A 322 13.18 8.03 -22.56
C ASP A 322 14.28 6.99 -22.82
N LEU A 323 15.56 7.39 -22.75
CA LEU A 323 16.67 6.46 -22.81
C LEU A 323 16.60 5.40 -21.70
N LEU A 324 16.26 5.81 -20.48
CA LEU A 324 16.12 4.90 -19.35
C LEU A 324 14.94 3.92 -19.54
N THR A 325 13.86 4.38 -20.17
CA THR A 325 12.70 3.55 -20.54
C THR A 325 13.11 2.46 -21.52
N GLU A 326 13.85 2.80 -22.58
CA GLU A 326 14.33 1.85 -23.58
C GLU A 326 15.29 0.82 -22.97
N ALA A 327 16.22 1.27 -22.13
CA ALA A 327 17.14 0.38 -21.44
C ALA A 327 16.40 -0.59 -20.49
N ALA A 328 15.40 -0.11 -19.75
CA ALA A 328 14.58 -0.96 -18.90
C ALA A 328 13.75 -1.97 -19.70
N ALA A 329 13.20 -1.55 -20.85
CA ALA A 329 12.51 -2.44 -21.80
C ALA A 329 13.44 -3.54 -22.31
N TYR A 330 14.66 -3.19 -22.70
CA TYR A 330 15.66 -4.16 -23.13
C TYR A 330 15.98 -5.21 -22.05
N VAL A 331 16.21 -4.78 -20.79
CA VAL A 331 16.43 -5.72 -19.67
C VAL A 331 15.21 -6.63 -19.46
N PHE A 332 14.01 -6.06 -19.49
CA PHE A 332 12.77 -6.82 -19.32
C PHE A 332 12.58 -7.86 -20.43
N GLU A 333 12.77 -7.48 -21.70
CA GLU A 333 12.65 -8.38 -22.85
C GLU A 333 13.66 -9.54 -22.79
N LYS A 334 14.93 -9.24 -22.48
CA LYS A 334 15.95 -10.29 -22.30
C LYS A 334 15.64 -11.19 -21.12
N TRP A 335 15.19 -10.63 -19.99
CA TRP A 335 14.78 -11.42 -18.83
C TRP A 335 13.61 -12.34 -19.16
N ARG A 336 12.60 -11.84 -19.89
CA ARG A 336 11.37 -12.57 -20.21
C ARG A 336 11.63 -13.88 -20.97
N GLU A 337 12.72 -13.94 -21.73
CA GLU A 337 13.14 -15.12 -22.49
C GLU A 337 14.27 -15.93 -21.83
N TYR A 338 14.87 -15.41 -20.75
CA TYR A 338 16.05 -16.00 -20.14
C TYR A 338 15.75 -17.29 -19.36
N THR A 339 16.45 -18.36 -19.72
CA THR A 339 16.40 -19.66 -19.02
C THR A 339 17.80 -20.01 -18.52
N ASP A 340 17.88 -20.41 -17.26
CA ASP A 340 19.06 -20.97 -16.63
C ASP A 340 18.63 -22.06 -15.64
N GLU A 341 18.60 -23.30 -16.13
CA GLU A 341 18.18 -24.46 -15.35
C GLU A 341 19.08 -24.73 -14.14
N THR A 342 20.33 -24.26 -14.16
CA THR A 342 21.28 -24.49 -13.05
C THR A 342 20.84 -23.81 -11.75
N VAL A 343 20.00 -22.77 -11.86
CA VAL A 343 19.38 -22.07 -10.73
C VAL A 343 17.86 -22.19 -10.75
N GLY A 344 17.34 -23.12 -11.55
CA GLY A 344 15.91 -23.39 -11.65
C GLY A 344 15.11 -22.28 -12.33
N VAL A 345 15.73 -21.36 -13.09
CA VAL A 345 15.02 -20.33 -13.85
C VAL A 345 14.62 -20.91 -15.21
N ILE A 346 13.32 -20.99 -15.47
CA ILE A 346 12.77 -21.40 -16.77
C ILE A 346 11.82 -20.31 -17.24
N ALA A 347 12.13 -19.69 -18.38
CA ALA A 347 11.36 -18.55 -18.91
C ALA A 347 9.97 -18.94 -19.37
N LYS A 348 9.83 -20.12 -19.97
CA LYS A 348 8.60 -20.54 -20.64
C LYS A 348 8.36 -22.03 -20.52
N THR A 349 7.12 -22.40 -20.23
CA THR A 349 6.60 -23.75 -20.44
C THR A 349 5.51 -23.68 -21.52
N ASN A 350 4.24 -23.56 -21.10
CA ASN A 350 3.11 -23.21 -21.96
C ASN A 350 2.90 -21.68 -22.04
N GLU A 351 3.27 -20.99 -20.97
CA GLU A 351 3.17 -19.54 -20.80
C GLU A 351 4.52 -18.96 -20.36
N PHE A 352 4.66 -17.63 -20.41
CA PHE A 352 5.84 -16.96 -19.87
C PHE A 352 5.79 -16.93 -18.34
N HIS A 353 6.91 -17.22 -17.70
CA HIS A 353 7.06 -17.24 -16.25
C HIS A 353 7.87 -16.07 -15.71
N ASN A 354 8.75 -15.50 -16.53
CA ASN A 354 9.59 -14.38 -16.15
C ASN A 354 8.87 -13.05 -16.32
N THR A 355 8.94 -12.21 -15.29
CA THR A 355 8.47 -10.82 -15.32
C THR A 355 9.32 -9.97 -14.36
N VAL A 356 9.00 -8.69 -14.20
CA VAL A 356 9.68 -7.79 -13.27
C VAL A 356 8.70 -7.05 -12.38
N THR A 357 9.17 -6.68 -11.19
CA THR A 357 8.56 -5.64 -10.36
C THR A 357 9.39 -4.36 -10.58
N PRO A 358 8.92 -3.39 -11.39
CA PRO A 358 9.65 -2.15 -11.65
C PRO A 358 9.39 -1.10 -10.58
N ILE A 359 10.42 -0.35 -10.19
CA ILE A 359 10.35 0.75 -9.22
C ILE A 359 11.17 1.93 -9.73
N ALA A 360 10.51 3.02 -10.09
CA ALA A 360 11.13 4.28 -10.47
C ALA A 360 11.25 5.25 -9.29
N ARG A 361 12.30 6.06 -9.29
CA ARG A 361 12.49 7.19 -8.37
C ARG A 361 13.45 8.23 -8.98
N ARG A 362 13.55 9.40 -8.37
CA ARG A 362 14.62 10.37 -8.66
C ARG A 362 15.80 10.17 -7.72
N ARG A 363 17.02 10.31 -8.23
CA ARG A 363 18.24 10.42 -7.42
C ARG A 363 19.01 11.66 -7.84
N GLY A 364 18.80 12.75 -7.10
CA GLY A 364 19.34 14.06 -7.50
C GLY A 364 18.70 14.49 -8.81
N THR A 365 19.52 14.78 -9.82
CA THR A 365 19.04 15.13 -11.16
C THR A 365 18.58 13.94 -11.98
N ASP A 366 19.09 12.74 -11.67
CA ASP A 366 18.95 11.57 -12.52
C ASP A 366 17.65 10.83 -12.21
N PHE A 367 17.16 10.10 -13.20
CA PHE A 367 16.13 9.08 -13.03
C PHE A 367 16.81 7.75 -12.69
N GLU A 368 16.14 6.98 -11.84
CA GLU A 368 16.55 5.64 -11.43
C GLU A 368 15.37 4.69 -11.57
N ILE A 369 15.60 3.51 -12.15
CA ILE A 369 14.63 2.42 -12.17
C ILE A 369 15.27 1.12 -11.71
N ASP A 370 14.65 0.49 -10.72
CA ASP A 370 14.95 -0.86 -10.26
C ASP A 370 14.03 -1.86 -10.95
N LEU A 371 14.62 -2.94 -11.45
CA LEU A 371 13.93 -4.07 -12.04
C LEU A 371 14.22 -5.29 -11.16
N ALA A 372 13.30 -5.58 -10.24
CA ALA A 372 13.36 -6.80 -9.46
C ALA A 372 12.87 -7.97 -10.32
N LEU A 373 13.76 -8.91 -10.62
CA LEU A 373 13.51 -10.05 -11.49
C LEU A 373 12.65 -11.08 -10.78
N ARG A 374 11.53 -11.48 -11.41
CA ARG A 374 10.55 -12.42 -10.85
C ARG A 374 10.35 -13.61 -11.78
N ASN A 375 10.02 -14.76 -11.20
CA ASN A 375 9.57 -15.95 -11.92
C ASN A 375 8.44 -16.63 -11.14
N ASN A 376 7.32 -16.94 -11.80
CA ASN A 376 6.12 -17.47 -11.13
C ASN A 376 5.97 -19.00 -11.20
N ARG A 377 7.01 -19.73 -11.58
CA ARG A 377 6.92 -21.18 -11.75
C ARG A 377 6.71 -21.87 -10.39
N ILE A 378 5.96 -22.96 -10.43
CA ILE A 378 5.74 -23.89 -9.31
C ILE A 378 6.49 -25.21 -9.57
N SER A 379 6.66 -26.02 -8.53
CA SER A 379 7.07 -27.43 -8.62
C SER A 379 6.24 -28.28 -7.67
N GLU A 380 6.41 -29.61 -7.73
CA GLU A 380 5.78 -30.52 -6.75
C GLU A 380 6.22 -30.20 -5.32
N ASP A 381 7.51 -29.90 -5.11
CA ASP A 381 8.06 -29.49 -3.82
C ASP A 381 7.61 -28.09 -3.38
N TYR A 382 7.36 -27.20 -4.35
CA TYR A 382 6.99 -25.80 -4.12
C TYR A 382 5.70 -25.44 -4.88
N PRO A 383 4.54 -25.94 -4.43
CA PRO A 383 3.26 -25.72 -5.10
C PRO A 383 2.82 -24.25 -5.04
N ASP A 384 3.27 -23.49 -4.04
CA ASP A 384 3.00 -22.06 -3.88
C ASP A 384 3.99 -21.18 -4.67
N GLY A 385 5.00 -21.78 -5.32
CA GLY A 385 6.01 -21.09 -6.14
C GLY A 385 7.43 -21.40 -5.72
N ILE A 386 8.29 -21.66 -6.69
CA ILE A 386 9.72 -21.94 -6.48
C ILE A 386 10.42 -20.70 -5.92
N PHE A 387 10.07 -19.53 -6.46
CA PHE A 387 10.61 -18.23 -6.07
C PHE A 387 9.58 -17.44 -5.26
N HIS A 388 9.06 -18.09 -4.22
CA HIS A 388 8.01 -17.61 -3.34
C HIS A 388 8.30 -18.06 -1.90
N PRO A 389 7.84 -17.37 -0.84
CA PRO A 389 8.00 -17.83 0.54
C PRO A 389 7.62 -19.31 0.71
N HIS A 390 8.54 -20.11 1.24
CA HIS A 390 8.33 -21.55 1.43
C HIS A 390 7.55 -21.87 2.71
N GLN A 391 7.09 -23.11 2.84
CA GLN A 391 6.16 -23.55 3.89
C GLN A 391 6.69 -23.29 5.31
N ASP A 392 8.02 -23.34 5.50
CA ASP A 392 8.68 -23.12 6.78
C ASP A 392 8.51 -21.69 7.32
N VAL A 393 8.24 -20.69 6.46
CA VAL A 393 8.05 -19.30 6.88
C VAL A 393 6.58 -18.86 6.96
N HIS A 394 5.65 -19.71 6.51
CA HIS A 394 4.22 -19.37 6.39
C HIS A 394 3.52 -19.06 7.72
N HIS A 395 4.09 -19.51 8.84
CA HIS A 395 3.57 -19.17 10.15
C HIS A 395 3.61 -17.65 10.41
N ILE A 396 4.63 -16.94 9.92
CA ILE A 396 4.69 -15.47 9.92
C ILE A 396 4.16 -14.89 8.60
N LYS A 397 4.71 -15.33 7.47
CA LYS A 397 4.46 -14.71 6.17
C LYS A 397 4.13 -15.77 5.13
N LYS A 398 2.83 -15.92 4.85
CA LYS A 398 2.33 -16.82 3.80
C LYS A 398 1.98 -16.08 2.51
N GLU A 399 1.62 -14.80 2.58
CA GLU A 399 1.16 -14.07 1.40
C GLU A 399 2.33 -13.73 0.46
N ASN A 400 2.00 -13.48 -0.81
CA ASN A 400 2.94 -13.10 -1.84
C ASN A 400 3.84 -11.92 -1.45
N ILE A 401 5.10 -11.98 -1.87
CA ILE A 401 6.06 -10.88 -1.81
C ILE A 401 5.70 -9.88 -2.92
N GLY A 402 4.90 -8.87 -2.57
CA GLY A 402 4.51 -7.80 -3.46
C GLY A 402 5.59 -6.73 -3.60
N LEU A 403 5.25 -5.66 -4.32
CA LEU A 403 6.13 -4.50 -4.55
C LEU A 403 6.73 -3.95 -3.25
N ILE A 404 5.91 -3.79 -2.20
CA ILE A 404 6.34 -3.20 -0.93
C ILE A 404 7.30 -4.12 -0.18
N GLU A 405 7.00 -5.42 -0.15
CA GLU A 405 7.85 -6.42 0.49
C GLU A 405 9.19 -6.55 -0.24
N VAL A 406 9.19 -6.56 -1.59
CA VAL A 406 10.44 -6.57 -2.39
C VAL A 406 11.36 -5.44 -1.97
N MET A 407 10.81 -4.25 -1.70
CA MET A 407 11.60 -3.09 -1.29
C MET A 407 12.08 -3.14 0.17
N GLY A 408 11.61 -4.09 0.99
CA GLY A 408 12.11 -4.34 2.34
C GLY A 408 11.17 -3.95 3.48
N LEU A 409 9.88 -3.69 3.21
CA LEU A 409 8.86 -3.51 4.25
C LEU A 409 7.96 -4.75 4.34
N ALA A 410 8.04 -5.49 5.44
CA ALA A 410 7.15 -6.61 5.70
C ALA A 410 5.77 -6.10 6.12
N VAL A 411 4.74 -6.37 5.31
CA VAL A 411 3.35 -6.17 5.71
C VAL A 411 2.80 -7.48 6.26
N LEU A 412 2.62 -7.50 7.58
CA LEU A 412 2.22 -8.67 8.36
C LEU A 412 0.74 -8.59 8.79
N PRO A 413 0.04 -9.74 8.89
CA PRO A 413 -1.39 -9.77 9.19
C PRO A 413 -1.71 -9.46 10.67
N PRO A 414 -2.90 -8.89 10.98
CA PRO A 414 -3.34 -8.54 12.33
C PRO A 414 -3.16 -9.64 13.38
N ARG A 415 -3.45 -10.90 13.01
CA ARG A 415 -3.37 -12.09 13.88
C ARG A 415 -2.03 -12.22 14.62
N LEU A 416 -0.94 -11.78 13.99
CA LEU A 416 0.40 -11.93 14.55
C LEU A 416 0.61 -11.08 15.80
N LYS A 417 -0.18 -10.03 16.04
CA LYS A 417 -0.09 -9.26 17.29
C LYS A 417 -0.29 -10.18 18.50
N ASP A 418 -1.36 -10.97 18.49
CA ASP A 418 -1.72 -11.81 19.62
C ASP A 418 -0.94 -13.13 19.59
N GLU A 419 -0.71 -13.71 18.41
CA GLU A 419 0.10 -14.93 18.27
C GLU A 419 1.55 -14.73 18.72
N LEU A 420 2.19 -13.61 18.38
CA LEU A 420 3.55 -13.30 18.86
C LEU A 420 3.58 -13.03 20.37
N ALA A 421 2.49 -12.53 20.96
CA ALA A 421 2.40 -12.40 22.41
C ALA A 421 2.42 -13.77 23.10
N GLU A 422 1.73 -14.77 22.55
CA GLU A 422 1.77 -16.15 23.07
C GLU A 422 3.14 -16.82 22.84
N VAL A 423 3.78 -16.57 21.71
CA VAL A 423 5.17 -17.02 21.48
C VAL A 423 6.11 -16.42 22.54
N LYS A 424 5.98 -15.13 22.85
CA LYS A 424 6.80 -14.49 23.89
C LYS A 424 6.62 -15.17 25.26
N LYS A 425 5.39 -15.49 25.66
CA LYS A 425 5.11 -16.21 26.92
C LYS A 425 5.77 -17.59 26.95
N TYR A 426 5.68 -18.34 25.84
CA TYR A 426 6.35 -19.64 25.69
C TYR A 426 7.88 -19.54 25.89
N LEU A 427 8.51 -18.53 25.29
CA LEU A 427 9.95 -18.30 25.42
C LEU A 427 10.36 -18.00 26.87
N LEU A 428 9.49 -17.36 27.66
CA LEU A 428 9.71 -17.01 29.05
C LEU A 428 9.31 -18.11 30.06
N ASN A 429 8.84 -19.27 29.57
CA ASN A 429 8.26 -20.34 30.41
C ASN A 429 7.01 -19.89 31.21
N GLU A 430 6.27 -18.90 30.71
CA GLU A 430 5.00 -18.45 31.27
C GLU A 430 3.84 -19.28 30.71
N PRO A 431 2.67 -19.36 31.39
CA PRO A 431 1.48 -19.96 30.82
C PRO A 431 1.09 -19.31 29.48
N HIS A 432 0.93 -20.11 28.43
CA HIS A 432 0.73 -19.64 27.06
C HIS A 432 -0.31 -20.49 26.31
N ASP A 433 -0.87 -19.93 25.24
CA ASP A 433 -1.71 -20.62 24.25
C ASP A 433 -1.08 -20.51 22.85
N ILE A 434 0.20 -20.85 22.75
CA ILE A 434 0.93 -20.86 21.48
C ILE A 434 0.29 -21.85 20.50
N LYS A 435 0.09 -21.41 19.25
CA LYS A 435 -0.41 -22.27 18.18
C LYS A 435 0.70 -23.21 17.69
N ASP A 436 0.34 -24.45 17.36
CA ASP A 436 1.28 -25.48 16.89
C ASP A 436 2.17 -25.03 15.72
N ILE A 437 1.63 -24.19 14.83
CA ILE A 437 2.36 -23.63 13.68
C ILE A 437 3.58 -22.79 14.06
N HIS A 438 3.66 -22.31 15.31
CA HIS A 438 4.79 -21.52 15.81
C HIS A 438 5.75 -22.31 16.69
N LEU A 439 5.36 -23.50 17.16
CA LEU A 439 6.12 -24.29 18.14
C LEU A 439 7.54 -24.61 17.64
N PRO A 440 7.74 -25.19 16.43
CA PRO A 440 9.10 -25.53 15.98
C PRO A 440 10.03 -24.31 15.91
N TRP A 441 9.49 -23.17 15.49
CA TRP A 441 10.22 -21.91 15.44
C TRP A 441 10.56 -21.41 16.86
N ALA A 442 9.60 -21.41 17.78
CA ALA A 442 9.81 -20.97 19.16
C ALA A 442 10.80 -21.87 19.92
N GLU A 443 10.77 -23.18 19.68
CA GLU A 443 11.73 -24.15 20.22
C GLU A 443 13.16 -23.85 19.75
N ASN A 444 13.35 -23.59 18.45
CA ASN A 444 14.65 -23.19 17.90
C ASN A 444 15.18 -21.90 18.52
N ILE A 445 14.32 -20.88 18.69
CA ILE A 445 14.72 -19.62 19.36
C ILE A 445 15.22 -19.90 20.77
N LYS A 446 14.50 -20.74 21.52
CA LYS A 446 14.83 -21.06 22.91
C LYS A 446 16.09 -21.91 23.05
N ALA A 447 16.39 -22.75 22.06
CA ALA A 447 17.61 -23.53 22.00
C ALA A 447 18.84 -22.67 21.66
N ASP A 448 18.68 -21.71 20.75
CA ASP A 448 19.80 -20.93 20.20
C ASP A 448 20.11 -19.66 21.00
N LYS A 449 19.17 -19.18 21.83
CA LYS A 449 19.26 -17.85 22.46
C LYS A 449 18.87 -17.89 23.92
N ASP A 450 19.61 -17.12 24.73
CA ASP A 450 19.22 -16.83 26.11
C ASP A 450 18.12 -15.77 26.11
N VAL A 451 16.88 -16.20 26.40
CA VAL A 451 15.71 -15.34 26.41
C VAL A 451 15.32 -15.00 27.83
N THR A 452 15.36 -13.71 28.15
CA THR A 452 14.99 -13.15 29.46
C THR A 452 13.80 -12.19 29.31
N PRO A 453 13.07 -11.88 30.41
CA PRO A 453 11.98 -10.91 30.37
C PRO A 453 12.36 -9.55 29.76
N GLU A 454 13.61 -9.13 29.95
CA GLU A 454 14.14 -7.85 29.46
C GLU A 454 14.41 -7.87 27.95
N ASN A 455 14.82 -9.01 27.38
CA ASN A 455 15.25 -9.09 25.99
C ASN A 455 14.23 -9.76 25.05
N ALA A 456 13.23 -10.47 25.58
CA ALA A 456 12.35 -11.33 24.80
C ALA A 456 11.60 -10.60 23.67
N ALA A 457 11.19 -9.35 23.89
CA ALA A 457 10.54 -8.54 22.85
C ALA A 457 11.48 -8.24 21.67
N ALA A 458 12.73 -7.84 21.96
CA ALA A 458 13.72 -7.53 20.95
C ALA A 458 14.18 -8.80 20.20
N VAL A 459 14.35 -9.91 20.92
CA VAL A 459 14.63 -11.22 20.32
C VAL A 459 13.51 -11.59 19.35
N LEU A 460 12.25 -11.56 19.80
CA LEU A 460 11.12 -11.95 18.97
C LEU A 460 10.94 -11.05 17.74
N GLN A 461 11.14 -9.74 17.88
CA GLN A 461 11.13 -8.80 16.74
C GLN A 461 12.22 -9.14 15.72
N ARG A 462 13.45 -9.41 16.19
CA ARG A 462 14.55 -9.81 15.33
C ARG A 462 14.29 -11.14 14.62
N GLU A 463 13.76 -12.13 15.32
CA GLU A 463 13.45 -13.43 14.72
C GLU A 463 12.30 -13.35 13.72
N THR A 464 11.29 -12.52 14.00
CA THR A 464 10.21 -12.25 13.03
C THR A 464 10.78 -11.61 11.76
N ALA A 465 11.71 -10.67 11.89
CA ALA A 465 12.40 -10.07 10.76
C ALA A 465 13.32 -11.07 10.01
N ASN A 466 13.96 -12.01 10.71
CA ASN A 466 14.74 -13.08 10.09
C ASN A 466 13.86 -14.02 9.25
N VAL A 467 12.66 -14.36 9.75
CA VAL A 467 11.68 -15.15 8.97
C VAL A 467 11.26 -14.39 7.71
N PHE A 468 11.05 -13.07 7.80
CA PHE A 468 10.77 -12.25 6.61
C PHE A 468 11.97 -12.16 5.66
N LEU A 469 13.20 -12.01 6.16
CA LEU A 469 14.41 -12.04 5.34
C LEU A 469 14.56 -13.37 4.59
N ARG A 470 14.26 -14.48 5.26
CA ARG A 470 14.22 -15.82 4.65
C ARG A 470 13.19 -15.86 3.52
N ALA A 471 11.99 -15.34 3.74
CA ALA A 471 10.93 -15.21 2.73
C ALA A 471 11.35 -14.36 1.52
N LEU A 472 12.07 -13.24 1.73
CA LEU A 472 12.65 -12.44 0.65
C LEU A 472 13.73 -13.20 -0.12
N THR A 473 14.55 -13.97 0.59
CA THR A 473 15.58 -14.83 -0.01
C THR A 473 14.98 -15.92 -0.88
N ASP A 474 13.82 -16.47 -0.50
CA ASP A 474 13.06 -17.40 -1.35
C ASP A 474 12.58 -16.74 -2.64
N ALA A 475 12.16 -15.47 -2.57
CA ALA A 475 11.69 -14.73 -3.73
C ALA A 475 12.79 -14.34 -4.74
N GLY A 476 14.08 -14.39 -4.36
CA GLY A 476 15.19 -14.11 -5.28
C GLY A 476 15.41 -15.22 -6.31
N VAL A 477 15.47 -14.88 -7.60
CA VAL A 477 15.70 -15.86 -8.69
C VAL A 477 17.16 -16.29 -8.80
N PHE A 478 18.09 -15.36 -8.57
CA PHE A 478 19.51 -15.60 -8.38
C PHE A 478 19.83 -15.40 -6.90
N LYS A 479 20.07 -16.51 -6.19
CA LYS A 479 20.35 -16.48 -4.75
C LYS A 479 21.68 -15.77 -4.46
N MET A 480 21.81 -15.18 -3.28
CA MET A 480 23.06 -14.57 -2.80
C MET A 480 24.08 -15.61 -2.32
N THR A 481 24.25 -16.69 -3.09
CA THR A 481 25.30 -17.72 -2.96
C THR A 481 26.32 -17.55 -4.08
N ALA A 482 27.43 -18.28 -4.05
CA ALA A 482 28.42 -18.24 -5.12
C ALA A 482 27.83 -18.64 -6.48
N GLU A 483 27.02 -19.70 -6.50
CA GLU A 483 26.36 -20.24 -7.69
C GLU A 483 25.33 -19.24 -8.24
N GLY A 484 24.51 -18.65 -7.36
CA GLY A 484 23.52 -17.67 -7.76
C GLY A 484 24.14 -16.36 -8.27
N ILE A 485 25.23 -15.89 -7.67
CA ILE A 485 25.97 -14.71 -8.16
C ILE A 485 26.57 -14.99 -9.54
N GLN A 486 27.15 -16.17 -9.77
CA GLN A 486 27.67 -16.57 -11.08
C GLN A 486 26.55 -16.66 -12.14
N ALA A 487 25.38 -17.18 -11.76
CA ALA A 487 24.21 -17.19 -12.64
C ALA A 487 23.74 -15.78 -13.00
N PHE A 488 23.70 -14.87 -12.02
CA PHE A 488 23.37 -13.47 -12.28
C PHE A 488 24.40 -12.82 -13.22
N GLN A 489 25.70 -13.11 -13.06
CA GLN A 489 26.75 -12.62 -13.95
C GLN A 489 26.60 -13.12 -15.39
N ARG A 490 26.13 -14.36 -15.60
CA ARG A 490 25.80 -14.86 -16.94
C ARG A 490 24.66 -14.04 -17.56
N PHE A 491 23.62 -13.74 -16.78
CA PHE A 491 22.53 -12.90 -17.25
C PHE A 491 22.98 -11.46 -17.55
N THR A 492 23.78 -10.83 -16.68
CA THR A 492 24.27 -9.47 -16.96
C THR A 492 25.21 -9.45 -18.16
N THR A 493 26.06 -10.47 -18.36
CA THR A 493 26.91 -10.63 -19.56
C THR A 493 26.08 -10.70 -20.85
N LEU A 494 24.91 -11.35 -20.82
CA LEU A 494 23.97 -11.34 -21.94
C LEU A 494 23.45 -9.92 -22.24
N LEU A 495 23.18 -9.13 -21.19
CA LEU A 495 22.75 -7.74 -21.34
C LEU A 495 23.87 -6.85 -21.92
N GLU A 496 25.14 -7.13 -21.61
CA GLU A 496 26.27 -6.34 -22.11
C GLU A 496 26.43 -6.46 -23.63
N ASN A 497 26.43 -7.70 -24.13
CA ASN A 497 26.91 -8.00 -25.48
C ASN A 497 25.88 -7.72 -26.60
N GLY A 498 24.59 -7.63 -26.27
CA GLY A 498 23.54 -7.73 -27.30
C GLY A 498 23.53 -9.13 -27.92
N SER A 499 22.38 -9.59 -28.39
CA SER A 499 22.30 -10.86 -29.15
C SER A 499 22.64 -10.59 -30.61
#